data_AF-A0A177BXQ2-F1
#
_entry.id   AF-A0A177BXQ2-F1
#
_cell.length_a   1.000
_cell.length_b   1.000
_cell.length_c   1.000
_cell.angle_alpha   90.00
_cell.angle_beta   90.00
_cell.angle_gamma   90.00
#
_symmetry.space_group_name_H-M   'P 1'
#
loop_
_entity.id
_entity.type
_entity.pdbx_description
1 polymer ?
#
loop_
_entity_poly.entity_id
_entity_poly.type
_entity_poly.pdbx_seq_one_letter_code
_entity_poly.pdbx_strand_id
1 'polypeptide(L)'
;MQFSSFVLALFGFLSTLVTASQCTGHKENAGYCTVLTYEDRTTLNTSPPSTSQCERSCKDVLTDAGDWIVSFNGKPAGYVQHMVNSDCSFSVGRGTGEPSDYQFYMDNQDIVDIIDEVNVRFGGKHGGRVSAQGTMKCQGRLATWYVD
;
A
#
# COMPACT_ATOMS: atom_id res chain seq x y z
N MET A 1 45.87 -38.47 34.48
CA MET A 1 46.00 -37.91 33.12
C MET A 1 44.71 -38.29 32.38
N GLN A 2 43.68 -37.44 32.35
CA GLN A 2 43.41 -36.39 31.33
C GLN A 2 43.25 -37.03 29.94
N PHE A 3 42.17 -36.89 29.15
CA PHE A 3 41.25 -35.77 28.94
C PHE A 3 39.86 -36.27 28.47
N SER A 4 38.78 -35.67 29.01
CA SER A 4 37.44 -35.68 28.37
C SER A 4 37.38 -34.56 27.33
N SER A 5 37.17 -34.91 26.06
CA SER A 5 36.91 -33.94 25.00
C SER A 5 35.41 -33.67 24.88
N PHE A 6 34.95 -32.53 25.43
CA PHE A 6 33.67 -31.94 25.08
C PHE A 6 33.86 -31.03 23.87
N VAL A 7 33.29 -31.41 22.72
CA VAL A 7 33.15 -30.51 21.57
C VAL A 7 31.78 -29.83 21.68
N LEU A 8 31.78 -28.54 22.01
CA LEU A 8 30.58 -27.70 21.97
C LEU A 8 30.11 -27.54 20.52
N ALA A 9 28.89 -27.99 20.23
CA ALA A 9 28.18 -27.64 19.00
C ALA A 9 27.63 -26.21 19.14
N LEU A 10 28.25 -25.26 18.42
CA LEU A 10 27.77 -23.88 18.32
C LEU A 10 26.61 -23.85 17.31
N PHE A 11 25.36 -23.97 17.78
CA PHE A 11 24.17 -23.69 16.97
C PHE A 11 24.05 -22.17 16.79
N GLY A 12 24.55 -21.66 15.66
CA GLY A 12 24.33 -20.29 15.25
C GLY A 12 22.86 -20.08 14.90
N PHE A 13 22.11 -19.42 15.78
CA PHE A 13 20.78 -18.90 15.46
C PHE A 13 20.95 -17.74 14.47
N LEU A 14 20.65 -17.99 13.19
CA LEU A 14 20.51 -16.95 12.18
C LEU A 14 19.21 -16.20 12.49
N SER A 15 19.28 -15.15 13.29
CA SER A 15 18.13 -14.27 13.54
C SER A 15 17.78 -13.53 12.26
N THR A 16 16.79 -14.04 11.51
CA THR A 16 16.17 -13.27 10.44
C THR A 16 15.46 -12.07 11.07
N LEU A 17 16.04 -10.89 10.94
CA LEU A 17 15.40 -9.62 11.28
C LEU A 17 14.19 -9.45 10.36
N VAL A 18 13.01 -9.81 10.86
CA VAL A 18 11.75 -9.43 10.22
C VAL A 18 11.53 -7.97 10.59
N THR A 19 11.76 -7.05 9.65
CA THR A 19 11.35 -5.65 9.82
C THR A 19 9.84 -5.60 9.84
N ALA A 20 9.25 -5.07 10.92
CA ALA A 20 7.82 -4.85 11.00
C ALA A 20 7.37 -3.87 9.89
N SER A 21 6.22 -4.14 9.27
CA SER A 21 5.58 -3.26 8.28
C SER A 21 5.28 -1.89 8.89
N GLN A 22 5.67 -0.82 8.20
CA GLN A 22 5.33 0.57 8.53
C GLN A 22 3.89 0.91 8.12
N CYS A 23 3.21 0.01 7.39
CA CYS A 23 1.80 0.12 7.04
C CYS A 23 0.86 -0.48 8.10
N THR A 24 1.33 -0.71 9.33
CA THR A 24 0.51 -1.35 10.37
C THR A 24 -0.69 -0.48 10.76
N GLY A 25 -0.49 0.83 10.96
CA GLY A 25 -1.55 1.76 11.36
C GLY A 25 -2.39 1.27 12.55
N HIS A 26 -3.68 1.62 12.54
CA HIS A 26 -4.72 1.20 13.49
C HIS A 26 -5.74 0.30 12.77
N LYS A 27 -5.36 -0.95 12.46
CA LYS A 27 -6.22 -1.91 11.72
C LYS A 27 -7.55 -2.22 12.40
N GLU A 28 -7.69 -1.89 13.67
CA GLU A 28 -8.94 -1.96 14.44
C GLU A 28 -10.00 -0.93 13.99
N ASN A 29 -9.58 0.15 13.32
CA ASN A 29 -10.48 1.16 12.80
C ASN A 29 -10.94 0.74 11.41
N ALA A 30 -12.23 0.43 11.27
CA ALA A 30 -12.81 0.22 9.96
C ALA A 30 -12.80 1.54 9.19
N GLY A 31 -12.03 1.61 8.12
CA GLY A 31 -12.06 2.73 7.18
C GLY A 31 -13.37 2.79 6.38
N TYR A 32 -13.41 3.68 5.40
CA TYR A 32 -14.63 3.94 4.62
C TYR A 32 -14.69 3.14 3.32
N CYS A 33 -13.61 2.45 2.97
CA CYS A 33 -13.43 1.78 1.71
C CYS A 33 -13.37 0.27 1.87
N THR A 34 -13.94 -0.43 0.89
CA THR A 34 -13.75 -1.88 0.71
C THR A 34 -13.06 -2.11 -0.60
N VAL A 35 -11.86 -2.68 -0.57
CA VAL A 35 -11.11 -3.03 -1.78
C VAL A 35 -11.77 -4.24 -2.46
N LEU A 36 -11.94 -4.15 -3.78
CA LEU A 36 -12.65 -5.16 -4.57
C LEU A 36 -11.68 -5.99 -5.42
N THR A 37 -10.66 -5.37 -6.00
CA THR A 37 -9.71 -6.05 -6.89
C THR A 37 -8.29 -5.55 -6.69
N TYR A 38 -7.32 -6.40 -7.04
CA TYR A 38 -5.90 -6.09 -7.12
C TYR A 38 -5.35 -6.65 -8.44
N GLU A 39 -4.72 -5.82 -9.25
CA GLU A 39 -4.05 -6.16 -10.49
C GLU A 39 -2.58 -5.75 -10.40
N ASP A 40 -1.67 -6.70 -10.63
CA ASP A 40 -0.24 -6.43 -10.67
C ASP A 40 0.12 -5.67 -11.96
N ARG A 41 0.74 -4.49 -11.79
CA ARG A 41 1.18 -3.62 -12.89
C ARG A 41 2.70 -3.43 -12.91
N THR A 42 3.42 -4.15 -12.04
CA THR A 42 4.85 -3.92 -11.80
C THR A 42 5.70 -4.01 -13.06
N THR A 43 5.41 -4.95 -13.96
CA THR A 43 6.15 -5.12 -15.22
C THR A 43 5.76 -4.12 -16.32
N LEU A 44 4.69 -3.36 -16.11
CA LEU A 44 4.17 -2.35 -17.04
C LEU A 44 4.58 -0.93 -16.64
N ASN A 45 4.96 -0.73 -15.39
CA ASN A 45 5.58 0.49 -14.90
C ASN A 45 7.09 0.46 -15.24
N THR A 46 7.62 1.55 -15.80
CA THR A 46 9.04 1.63 -16.21
C THR A 46 9.97 1.89 -15.03
N SER A 47 9.45 2.36 -13.90
CA SER A 47 10.19 2.64 -12.68
C SER A 47 9.34 2.37 -11.43
N PRO A 48 8.82 1.14 -11.23
CA PRO A 48 7.94 0.82 -10.11
C PRO A 48 8.66 1.04 -8.77
N PRO A 49 8.05 1.61 -7.73
CA PRO A 49 8.72 1.84 -6.46
C PRO A 49 9.19 0.52 -5.85
N SER A 50 10.23 0.61 -5.03
CA SER A 50 10.59 -0.48 -4.14
C SER A 50 9.56 -0.59 -3.01
N THR A 51 9.38 -1.81 -2.50
CA THR A 51 8.58 -2.07 -1.28
C THR A 51 9.00 -1.15 -0.12
N SER A 52 10.30 -0.87 0.04
CA SER A 52 10.79 0.06 1.08
C SER A 52 10.42 1.53 0.83
N GLN A 53 10.23 1.96 -0.42
CA GLN A 53 9.62 3.25 -0.74
C GLN A 53 8.16 3.27 -0.31
N CYS A 54 7.41 2.19 -0.58
CA CYS A 54 6.02 2.05 -0.17
C CYS A 54 5.85 2.00 1.37
N GLU A 55 6.73 1.33 2.09
CA GLU A 55 6.76 1.36 3.56
C GLU A 55 6.94 2.79 4.10
N ARG A 56 7.84 3.59 3.48
CA ARG A 56 8.00 5.00 3.88
C ARG A 56 6.75 5.83 3.60
N SER A 57 6.10 5.60 2.46
CA SER A 57 4.85 6.27 2.11
C SER A 57 3.73 5.95 3.10
N CYS A 58 3.65 4.71 3.60
CA CYS A 58 2.71 4.36 4.68
C CYS A 58 2.96 5.17 5.96
N LYS A 59 4.23 5.33 6.35
CA LYS A 59 4.58 6.16 7.50
C LYS A 59 4.16 7.62 7.29
N ASP A 60 4.39 8.17 6.11
CA ASP A 60 4.02 9.54 5.80
C ASP A 60 2.49 9.74 5.86
N VAL A 61 1.72 8.81 5.27
CA VAL A 61 0.24 8.79 5.35
C VAL A 61 -0.24 8.77 6.80
N LEU A 62 0.33 7.89 7.64
CA LEU A 62 -0.08 7.75 9.04
C LEU A 62 0.33 8.94 9.92
N THR A 63 1.24 9.81 9.44
CA THR A 63 1.60 11.05 10.16
C THR A 63 0.68 12.22 9.83
N ASP A 64 -0.04 12.17 8.70
CA ASP A 64 -1.03 13.17 8.35
C ASP A 64 -2.30 12.97 9.20
N ALA A 65 -2.94 14.08 9.56
CA ALA A 65 -4.11 14.06 10.43
C ALA A 65 -5.40 14.18 9.62
N GLY A 66 -6.31 13.22 9.83
CA GLY A 66 -7.66 13.24 9.27
C GLY A 66 -7.78 12.53 7.93
N ASP A 67 -8.97 12.64 7.36
CA ASP A 67 -9.36 11.87 6.18
C ASP A 67 -8.92 12.57 4.89
N TRP A 68 -8.53 11.77 3.91
CA TRP A 68 -8.28 12.28 2.57
C TRP A 68 -9.58 12.42 1.79
N ILE A 69 -9.85 13.64 1.28
CA ILE A 69 -11.01 13.90 0.43
C ILE A 69 -10.66 13.63 -1.03
N VAL A 70 -11.24 12.58 -1.59
CA VAL A 70 -11.20 12.32 -3.04
C VAL A 70 -12.37 13.03 -3.68
N SER A 71 -12.12 14.01 -4.55
CA SER A 71 -13.14 14.84 -5.19
C SER A 71 -12.99 14.90 -6.71
N PHE A 72 -14.05 14.46 -7.39
CA PHE A 72 -14.16 14.53 -8.84
C PHE A 72 -15.02 15.71 -9.33
N ASN A 73 -15.51 16.55 -8.41
CA ASN A 73 -16.36 17.70 -8.72
C ASN A 73 -15.65 18.66 -9.67
N GLY A 74 -16.28 18.91 -10.83
CA GLY A 74 -15.72 19.77 -11.87
C GLY A 74 -14.47 19.22 -12.57
N LYS A 75 -14.15 17.93 -12.39
CA LYS A 75 -12.98 17.27 -13.01
C LYS A 75 -13.38 16.51 -14.27
N PRO A 76 -12.52 16.53 -15.32
CA PRO A 76 -12.79 15.83 -16.58
C PRO A 76 -12.85 14.31 -16.40
N ALA A 77 -13.46 13.62 -17.37
CA ALA A 77 -13.37 12.16 -17.45
C ALA A 77 -11.91 11.73 -17.60
N GLY A 78 -11.44 10.84 -16.73
CA GLY A 78 -10.04 10.41 -16.67
C GLY A 78 -9.15 11.18 -15.68
N TYR A 79 -9.71 12.14 -14.92
CA TYR A 79 -8.96 12.74 -13.81
C TYR A 79 -8.60 11.68 -12.75
N VAL A 80 -7.34 11.71 -12.34
CA VAL A 80 -6.79 10.93 -11.23
C VAL A 80 -6.31 11.91 -10.18
N GLN A 81 -6.80 11.74 -8.95
CA GLN A 81 -6.34 12.53 -7.81
C GLN A 81 -5.15 11.83 -7.19
N HIS A 82 -4.00 12.51 -7.18
CA HIS A 82 -2.77 11.99 -6.60
C HIS A 82 -2.62 12.47 -5.17
N MET A 83 -2.24 11.57 -4.28
CA MET A 83 -1.66 11.95 -3.00
C MET A 83 -0.28 12.55 -3.25
N VAL A 84 0.01 13.68 -2.61
CA VAL A 84 1.24 14.45 -2.87
C VAL A 84 2.38 13.93 -2.00
N ASN A 85 3.62 14.03 -2.48
CA ASN A 85 4.86 13.81 -1.70
C ASN A 85 5.11 12.38 -1.20
N SER A 86 5.06 11.38 -2.07
CA SER A 86 5.48 10.01 -1.72
C SER A 86 6.34 9.39 -2.83
N ASP A 87 7.38 8.64 -2.42
CA ASP A 87 8.24 7.88 -3.35
C ASP A 87 7.51 6.66 -3.97
N CYS A 88 6.46 6.20 -3.29
CA CYS A 88 5.49 5.21 -3.77
C CYS A 88 4.13 5.89 -3.71
N SER A 89 3.68 6.36 -4.87
CA SER A 89 2.50 7.21 -4.98
C SER A 89 1.23 6.41 -4.80
N PHE A 90 0.27 6.99 -4.08
CA PHE A 90 -1.11 6.52 -4.06
C PHE A 90 -1.99 7.50 -4.83
N SER A 91 -2.87 6.98 -5.68
CA SER A 91 -3.79 7.84 -6.41
C SER A 91 -5.12 7.16 -6.70
N VAL A 92 -6.14 7.97 -6.95
CA VAL A 92 -7.52 7.50 -7.09
C VAL A 92 -8.18 8.12 -8.31
N GLY A 93 -8.70 7.26 -9.18
CA GLY A 93 -9.48 7.60 -10.36
C GLY A 93 -10.97 7.29 -10.18
N ARG A 94 -11.78 7.87 -11.07
CA ARG A 94 -13.23 7.65 -11.10
C ARG A 94 -13.55 6.21 -11.46
N GLY A 95 -14.49 5.59 -10.73
CA GLY A 95 -15.01 4.26 -11.06
C GLY A 95 -15.85 4.28 -12.35
N THR A 96 -15.84 3.17 -13.09
CA THR A 96 -16.66 3.04 -14.30
C THR A 96 -18.15 3.14 -13.96
N GLY A 97 -18.87 4.04 -14.65
CA GLY A 97 -20.31 4.23 -14.47
C GLY A 97 -20.71 5.19 -13.34
N GLU A 98 -19.76 5.71 -12.57
CA GLU A 98 -20.06 6.76 -11.57
C GLU A 98 -20.33 8.12 -12.23
N PRO A 99 -21.12 9.00 -11.58
CA PRO A 99 -21.40 10.33 -12.09
C PRO A 99 -20.13 11.19 -12.14
N SER A 100 -20.20 12.31 -12.86
CA SER A 100 -19.06 13.22 -12.99
C SER A 100 -18.75 14.01 -11.72
N ASP A 101 -19.71 14.14 -10.81
CA ASP A 101 -19.70 15.04 -9.65
C ASP A 101 -19.98 14.27 -8.35
N TYR A 102 -18.94 13.62 -7.84
CA TYR A 102 -18.98 13.08 -6.49
C TYR A 102 -17.64 13.22 -5.79
N GLN A 103 -17.71 13.06 -4.48
CA GLN A 103 -16.57 12.93 -3.61
C GLN A 103 -16.86 11.89 -2.54
N PHE A 104 -15.80 11.40 -1.92
CA PHE A 104 -15.84 10.55 -0.75
C PHE A 104 -14.61 10.77 0.10
N TYR A 105 -14.66 10.27 1.33
CA TYR A 105 -13.55 10.28 2.27
C TYR A 105 -12.85 8.92 2.26
N MET A 106 -11.53 8.95 2.46
CA MET A 106 -10.72 7.79 2.76
C MET A 106 -10.05 8.01 4.11
N ASP A 107 -10.15 7.02 4.99
CA ASP A 107 -9.34 6.98 6.20
C ASP A 107 -7.89 6.67 5.81
N ASN A 108 -6.92 7.16 6.57
CA ASN A 108 -5.51 6.85 6.33
C ASN A 108 -5.24 5.34 6.37
N GLN A 109 -6.00 4.60 7.17
CA GLN A 109 -5.98 3.14 7.22
C GLN A 109 -6.40 2.50 5.87
N ASP A 110 -7.41 3.06 5.18
CA ASP A 110 -7.83 2.56 3.85
C ASP A 110 -6.66 2.61 2.86
N ILE A 111 -5.85 3.68 2.91
CA ILE A 111 -4.72 3.90 2.01
C ILE A 111 -3.58 2.94 2.35
N VAL A 112 -3.15 2.88 3.62
CA VAL A 112 -2.01 2.05 4.00
C VAL A 112 -2.32 0.56 3.91
N ASP A 113 -3.57 0.14 4.12
CA ASP A 113 -3.97 -1.27 3.91
C ASP A 113 -3.85 -1.67 2.44
N ILE A 114 -4.19 -0.78 1.50
CA ILE A 114 -3.97 -1.04 0.07
C ILE A 114 -2.47 -1.19 -0.22
N ILE A 115 -1.64 -0.28 0.28
CA ILE A 115 -0.19 -0.31 0.06
C ILE A 115 0.45 -1.55 0.69
N ASP A 116 0.09 -1.89 1.94
CA ASP A 116 0.55 -3.10 2.66
C ASP A 116 0.20 -4.35 1.87
N GLU A 117 -1.04 -4.45 1.40
CA GLU A 117 -1.53 -5.60 0.65
C GLU A 117 -0.83 -5.71 -0.73
N VAL A 118 -0.51 -4.59 -1.38
CA VAL A 118 0.29 -4.56 -2.61
C VAL A 118 1.71 -5.07 -2.35
N ASN A 119 2.36 -4.62 -1.28
CA ASN A 119 3.68 -5.10 -0.86
C ASN A 119 3.66 -6.62 -0.61
N VAL A 120 2.68 -7.10 0.16
CA VAL A 120 2.51 -8.52 0.50
C VAL A 120 2.26 -9.37 -0.75
N ARG A 121 1.38 -8.93 -1.66
CA ARG A 121 1.01 -9.70 -2.86
C ARG A 121 2.08 -9.75 -3.92
N PHE A 122 2.81 -8.64 -4.12
CA PHE A 122 3.62 -8.45 -5.33
C PHE A 122 5.11 -8.20 -5.04
N GLY A 123 5.48 -7.77 -3.83
CA GLY A 123 6.87 -7.42 -3.51
C GLY A 123 7.88 -8.56 -3.72
N GLY A 124 7.47 -9.79 -3.42
CA GLY A 124 8.30 -10.99 -3.65
C GLY A 124 8.43 -11.42 -5.11
N LYS A 125 7.61 -10.88 -6.03
CA LYS A 125 7.54 -11.34 -7.43
C LYS A 125 8.50 -10.60 -8.37
N HIS A 126 8.85 -9.36 -8.04
CA HIS A 126 9.57 -8.45 -8.95
C HIS A 126 10.81 -7.84 -8.30
N GLY A 127 11.56 -8.65 -7.54
CA GLY A 127 12.82 -8.22 -6.92
C GLY A 127 12.66 -7.10 -5.90
N GLY A 128 11.54 -7.09 -5.16
CA GLY A 128 11.26 -6.05 -4.17
C GLY A 128 10.70 -4.76 -4.74
N ARG A 129 10.29 -4.73 -6.02
CA ARG A 129 9.56 -3.61 -6.65
C ARG A 129 8.08 -3.94 -6.78
N VAL A 130 7.23 -2.92 -6.75
CA VAL A 130 5.78 -3.06 -6.84
C VAL A 130 5.17 -1.91 -7.61
N SER A 131 4.16 -2.22 -8.41
CA SER A 131 3.14 -1.27 -8.86
C SER A 131 1.87 -2.07 -9.09
N ALA A 132 0.73 -1.48 -8.75
CA ALA A 132 -0.55 -2.17 -8.81
C ALA A 132 -1.69 -1.18 -9.01
N GLN A 133 -2.79 -1.70 -9.53
CA GLN A 133 -4.04 -0.97 -9.59
C GLN A 133 -5.19 -1.86 -9.15
N GLY A 134 -6.34 -1.27 -8.90
CA GLY A 134 -7.53 -2.05 -8.62
C GLY A 134 -8.75 -1.17 -8.46
N THR A 135 -9.79 -1.77 -7.92
CA THR A 135 -11.06 -1.08 -7.64
C THR A 135 -11.39 -1.18 -6.17
N MET A 136 -12.11 -0.19 -5.68
CA MET A 136 -12.62 -0.14 -4.32
C MET A 136 -14.00 0.53 -4.30
N LYS A 137 -14.77 0.26 -3.25
CA LYS A 137 -16.03 0.95 -2.99
C LYS A 137 -15.89 1.75 -1.70
N CYS A 138 -15.96 3.07 -1.80
CA CYS A 138 -15.85 4.00 -0.67
C CYS A 138 -17.17 4.75 -0.50
N GLN A 139 -17.80 4.64 0.67
CA GLN A 139 -19.07 5.34 0.97
C GLN A 139 -20.15 5.17 -0.12
N GLY A 140 -20.23 3.96 -0.70
CA GLY A 140 -21.20 3.65 -1.76
C GLY A 140 -20.72 3.93 -3.19
N ARG A 141 -19.58 4.61 -3.37
CA ARG A 141 -19.01 5.02 -4.67
C ARG A 141 -17.92 4.08 -5.14
N LEU A 142 -17.98 3.67 -6.40
CA LEU A 142 -16.89 2.93 -7.03
C LEU A 142 -15.73 3.89 -7.36
N ALA A 143 -14.52 3.43 -7.13
CA ALA A 143 -13.30 4.13 -7.51
C ALA A 143 -12.26 3.14 -8.01
N THR A 144 -11.34 3.64 -8.83
CA THR A 144 -10.12 2.93 -9.21
C THR A 144 -8.99 3.48 -8.35
N TRP A 145 -8.10 2.64 -7.86
CA TRP A 145 -6.92 3.07 -7.10
C TRP A 145 -5.64 2.59 -7.81
N TYR A 146 -4.54 3.30 -7.55
CA TYR A 146 -3.21 3.01 -8.11
C TYR A 146 -2.13 3.16 -7.03
N VAL A 147 -1.16 2.26 -7.04
CA VAL A 147 0.09 2.31 -6.28
C VAL A 147 1.24 2.25 -7.29
N ASP A 148 1.99 3.35 -7.46
CA ASP A 148 2.94 3.54 -8.57
C ASP A 148 4.19 4.36 -8.23
#